data_AF-A0A3N5FQI4-F1
#
_entry.id   AF-A0A3N5FQI4-F1
#
_cell.length_a   1.000
_cell.length_b   1.000
_cell.length_c   1.000
_cell.angle_alpha   90.00
_cell.angle_beta   90.00
_cell.angle_gamma   90.00
#
_symmetry.space_group_name_H-M   'P 1'
#
loop_
_entity.id
_entity.type
_entity.pdbx_description
1 polymer ?
#
loop_
_entity_poly.entity_id
_entity_poly.type
_entity_poly.pdbx_seq_one_letter_code
_entity_poly.pdbx_strand_id
1 'polypeptide(L)'
;MKNYKELKVWQKSYQLCLTIYKATKAFPKNEGFGLTSQMRRAALSIPSNIAEGYGRKTTPDYLRSLYIAYGSTCELETQISLSG
;
A
#
# COMPACT_ATOMS: atom_id res chain seq x y z
N MET A 1 2.75 4.77 25.06
CA MET A 1 1.76 4.94 23.97
C MET A 1 2.08 3.88 22.91
N LYS A 2 1.17 2.96 22.59
CA LYS A 2 1.41 1.95 21.56
C LYS A 2 1.55 2.65 20.20
N ASN A 3 2.55 2.29 19.41
CA ASN A 3 2.84 2.93 18.12
C ASN A 3 2.28 2.08 16.97
N TYR A 4 1.70 2.69 15.93
CA TYR A 4 1.25 1.95 14.73
C TYR A 4 2.38 1.14 14.08
N LYS A 5 3.64 1.57 14.26
CA LYS A 5 4.83 0.85 13.78
C LYS A 5 5.05 -0.53 14.43
N GLU A 6 4.40 -0.80 15.56
CA GLU A 6 4.40 -2.12 16.22
C GLU A 6 3.40 -3.10 15.58
N LEU A 7 2.46 -2.59 14.77
CA LEU A 7 1.49 -3.44 14.08
C LEU A 7 2.20 -4.28 13.03
N LYS A 8 2.11 -5.62 13.15
CA LYS A 8 2.66 -6.55 12.15
C LYS A 8 2.14 -6.29 10.74
N VAL A 9 0.86 -5.93 10.61
CA VAL A 9 0.25 -5.61 9.31
C VAL A 9 0.86 -4.36 8.69
N TRP A 10 1.18 -3.34 9.49
CA TRP A 10 1.87 -2.14 9.02
C TRP A 10 3.32 -2.44 8.61
N GLN A 11 4.05 -3.23 9.40
CA GLN A 11 5.43 -3.61 9.07
C GLN A 11 5.50 -4.39 7.75
N LYS A 12 4.57 -5.32 7.54
CA LYS A 12 4.46 -6.09 6.30
C LYS A 12 4.11 -5.21 5.10
N SER A 13 3.14 -4.32 5.23
CA SER A 13 2.75 -3.41 4.14
C SER A 13 3.83 -2.37 3.82
N TYR A 14 4.59 -1.92 4.83
CA TYR A 14 5.76 -1.07 4.64
C TYR A 14 6.85 -1.79 3.81
N GLN A 15 7.16 -3.05 4.15
CA GLN A 15 8.11 -3.85 3.37
C GLN A 15 7.61 -4.14 1.95
N LEU A 16 6.30 -4.43 1.78
CA LEU A 16 5.68 -4.57 0.46
C LEU A 16 5.89 -3.32 -0.39
N CYS A 17 5.63 -2.13 0.17
CA CYS A 17 5.84 -0.86 -0.51
C CYS A 17 7.30 -0.70 -1.01
N LEU A 18 8.29 -0.97 -0.14
CA LEU A 18 9.69 -0.94 -0.55
C LEU A 18 10.02 -1.94 -1.67
N THR A 19 9.43 -3.14 -1.63
CA THR A 19 9.59 -4.16 -2.69
C THR A 19 9.02 -3.67 -4.01
N ILE A 20 7.82 -3.08 -4.04
CA ILE A 20 7.22 -2.53 -5.25
C ILE A 20 8.06 -1.38 -5.82
N TYR A 21 8.57 -0.50 -4.97
CA TYR A 21 9.46 0.58 -5.41
C TYR A 21 10.74 0.04 -6.04
N LYS A 22 11.31 -1.06 -5.52
CA LYS A 22 12.48 -1.72 -6.11
C LYS A 22 12.15 -2.43 -7.42
N ALA A 23 11.09 -3.24 -7.46
CA ALA A 23 10.69 -4.04 -8.63
C ALA A 23 10.38 -3.14 -9.84
N THR A 24 9.63 -2.06 -9.61
CA THR A 24 9.23 -1.13 -10.67
C THR A 24 10.36 -0.21 -11.17
N LYS A 25 11.58 -0.27 -10.61
CA LYS A 25 12.74 0.45 -11.19
C LYS A 25 13.19 -0.15 -12.52
N ALA A 26 12.94 -1.44 -12.73
CA ALA A 26 13.34 -2.15 -13.95
C ALA A 26 12.32 -2.01 -15.10
N PHE A 27 11.18 -1.35 -14.88
CA PHE A 27 10.12 -1.26 -15.89
C PHE A 27 10.56 -0.35 -17.06
N PRO A 28 10.14 -0.66 -18.30
CA PRO A 28 10.46 0.15 -19.47
C PRO A 28 9.96 1.59 -19.28
N LYS A 29 10.80 2.58 -19.61
CA LYS A 29 10.44 4.00 -19.46
C LYS A 29 9.25 4.42 -20.33
N ASN A 30 8.98 3.70 -21.42
CA ASN A 30 8.05 4.16 -22.46
C ASN A 30 6.60 3.68 -22.22
N GLU A 31 6.40 2.55 -21.53
CA GLU A 31 5.08 2.06 -21.09
C GLU A 31 4.89 2.15 -19.56
N GLY A 32 5.98 2.38 -18.82
CA GLY A 32 6.00 2.32 -17.37
C GLY A 32 5.36 3.51 -16.65
N PHE A 33 5.18 4.67 -17.27
CA PHE A 33 4.70 5.86 -16.53
C PHE A 33 3.31 5.66 -15.92
N GLY A 34 2.40 4.98 -16.62
CA GLY A 34 1.06 4.69 -16.13
C GLY A 34 1.06 3.61 -15.05
N LEU A 35 1.53 2.41 -15.38
CA LEU A 35 1.43 1.26 -14.48
C LEU A 35 2.38 1.38 -13.28
N THR A 36 3.62 1.83 -13.47
CA THR A 36 4.57 2.03 -12.35
C THR A 36 4.04 3.03 -11.33
N SER A 37 3.49 4.15 -11.81
CA SER A 37 2.95 5.18 -10.90
C SER A 37 1.71 4.68 -10.17
N GLN A 38 0.84 3.93 -10.83
CA GLN A 38 -0.32 3.30 -10.19
C GLN A 38 0.09 2.28 -9.13
N MET A 39 1.00 1.35 -9.44
CA MET A 39 1.51 0.35 -8.48
C MET A 39 2.16 1.00 -7.26
N ARG A 40 2.99 2.03 -7.46
CA ARG A 40 3.63 2.74 -6.35
C ARG A 40 2.62 3.48 -5.47
N ARG A 41 1.59 4.09 -6.07
CA ARG A 41 0.51 4.75 -5.32
C ARG A 41 -0.32 3.75 -4.53
N ALA A 42 -0.75 2.65 -5.14
CA ALA A 42 -1.49 1.58 -4.47
C ALA A 42 -0.67 1.01 -3.31
N ALA A 43 0.61 0.66 -3.55
CA ALA A 43 1.49 0.11 -2.52
C ALA A 43 1.77 1.08 -1.36
N LEU A 44 1.91 2.39 -1.64
CA LEU A 44 2.09 3.43 -0.62
C LEU A 44 0.82 3.66 0.21
N SER A 45 -0.35 3.55 -0.42
CA SER A 45 -1.66 3.74 0.22
C SER A 45 -1.92 2.74 1.35
N ILE A 46 -1.46 1.49 1.22
CA ILE A 46 -1.70 0.42 2.20
C ILE A 46 -1.13 0.75 3.61
N PRO A 47 0.18 0.96 3.81
CA PRO A 47 0.72 1.35 5.12
C PRO A 47 0.24 2.72 5.58
N SER A 48 -0.05 3.64 4.65
CA SER A 48 -0.54 4.99 4.98
C SER A 48 -1.91 4.94 5.63
N ASN A 49 -2.86 4.21 5.03
CA ASN A 49 -4.21 4.04 5.59
C ASN A 49 -4.21 3.26 6.90
N ILE A 50 -3.32 2.27 7.08
CA ILE A 50 -3.18 1.59 8.38
C ILE A 50 -2.72 2.56 9.47
N ALA A 51 -1.72 3.40 9.17
CA ALA A 51 -1.20 4.38 10.13
C ALA A 51 -2.23 5.48 10.43
N GLU A 52 -2.91 5.99 9.40
CA GLU A 52 -3.97 6.98 9.52
C GLU A 52 -5.13 6.44 10.37
N GLY A 53 -5.59 5.23 10.07
CA GLY A 53 -6.64 4.55 10.80
C GLY A 53 -6.32 4.33 12.27
N TYR A 54 -5.08 3.94 12.57
CA TYR A 54 -4.60 3.80 13.95
C TYR A 54 -4.65 5.12 14.74
N GLY A 55 -4.47 6.26 14.05
CA GLY A 55 -4.60 7.59 14.64
C GLY A 55 -6.03 8.09 14.82
N ARG A 56 -7.06 7.36 14.35
CA ARG A 56 -8.46 7.76 14.48
C ARG A 56 -9.00 7.50 15.89
N LYS A 57 -10.00 8.27 16.30
CA LYS A 57 -10.56 8.26 17.66
C LYS A 57 -11.57 7.14 17.91
N THR A 58 -12.10 6.53 16.85
CA THR A 58 -13.20 5.56 16.95
C THR A 58 -12.87 4.27 16.21
N THR A 59 -13.42 3.16 16.69
CA THR A 59 -13.27 1.85 16.02
C THR A 59 -13.87 1.84 14.61
N PRO A 60 -15.06 2.42 14.34
CA PRO A 60 -15.60 2.50 12.98
C PRO A 60 -14.69 3.24 12.00
N ASP A 61 -14.09 4.36 12.42
CA ASP A 61 -13.14 5.09 11.57
C ASP A 61 -11.88 4.28 11.28
N TYR A 62 -11.37 3.56 12.29
CA TYR A 62 -10.22 2.68 12.09
C TYR A 62 -10.54 1.56 11.08
N LEU A 63 -11.69 0.89 11.24
CA LEU A 63 -12.15 -0.14 10.31
C LEU A 63 -12.29 0.39 8.88
N ARG A 64 -12.86 1.59 8.71
CA ARG A 64 -12.96 2.23 7.39
C ARG A 64 -11.58 2.40 6.73
N SER A 65 -10.60 2.89 7.47
CA SER A 65 -9.23 3.01 6.93
C SER A 65 -8.61 1.65 6.59
N LEU A 66 -8.89 0.60 7.38
CA LEU A 66 -8.43 -0.77 7.06
C LEU A 66 -9.09 -1.31 5.78
N TYR A 67 -10.36 -1.01 5.53
CA TYR A 67 -11.02 -1.37 4.26
C TYR A 67 -10.40 -0.67 3.06
N ILE A 68 -10.02 0.61 3.21
CA ILE A 68 -9.30 1.34 2.14
C ILE A 68 -7.93 0.68 1.89
N ALA A 69 -7.18 0.35 2.94
CA ALA A 69 -5.90 -0.35 2.81
C ALA A 69 -6.06 -1.72 2.11
N TYR A 70 -7.13 -2.46 2.42
CA TYR A 70 -7.46 -3.70 1.75
C TYR A 70 -7.79 -3.49 0.27
N GLY A 71 -8.61 -2.48 -0.07
CA GLY A 71 -8.91 -2.11 -1.46
C GLY A 71 -7.65 -1.80 -2.27
N SER A 72 -6.71 -1.02 -1.71
CA SER A 72 -5.42 -0.76 -2.35
C SER A 72 -4.54 -2.02 -2.49
N THR A 73 -4.73 -3.03 -1.64
CA THR A 73 -4.04 -4.32 -1.77
C THR A 73 -4.56 -5.09 -2.98
N CYS A 74 -5.88 -5.19 -3.16
CA CYS A 74 -6.51 -5.83 -4.32
C CYS A 74 -6.18 -5.11 -5.64
N GLU A 75 -6.15 -3.77 -5.62
CA GLU A 75 -5.72 -2.97 -6.76
C GLU A 75 -4.27 -3.29 -7.16
N LEU A 76 -3.35 -3.29 -6.18
CA LEU A 76 -1.95 -3.61 -6.41
C LEU A 76 -1.76 -5.04 -6.95
N GLU A 77 -2.47 -6.03 -6.40
CA GLU A 77 -2.42 -7.42 -6.87
C GLU A 77 -2.87 -7.55 -8.34
N THR A 78 -3.91 -6.81 -8.71
CA THR A 78 -4.38 -6.72 -10.10
C THR A 78 -3.30 -6.13 -11.01
N GLN A 79 -2.67 -5.03 -10.59
CA GLN A 79 -1.62 -4.37 -11.36
C GLN A 79 -0.35 -5.22 -11.48
N ILE A 80 0.01 -6.00 -10.45
CA ILE A 80 1.10 -6.99 -10.51
C ILE A 80 0.78 -8.03 -11.58
N SER A 81 -0.46 -8.55 -11.59
CA SER A 81 -0.90 -9.55 -12.57
C SER A 81 -0.87 -9.03 -14.02
N LEU A 82 -1.08 -7.72 -14.21
CA LEU A 82 -0.99 -7.04 -15.51
C LEU A 82 0.45 -6.67 -15.91
N SER A 83 1.41 -6.71 -14.98
CA SER A 83 2.80 -6.29 -15.22
C SER A 83 3.73 -7.39 -15.75
N GLY A 84 3.16 -8.57 -16.05
CA GLY A 84 3.87 -9.75 -16.58
C GLY A 84 4.19 -9.67 -18.05
#